data_AF-A0A7X8BHZ7-F1
#
_entry.id   AF-A0A7X8BHZ7-F1
#
_cell.length_a   1.000
_cell.length_b   1.000
_cell.length_c   1.000
_cell.angle_alpha   90.00
_cell.angle_beta   90.00
_cell.angle_gamma   90.00
#
_symmetry.space_group_name_H-M   'P 1'
#
loop_
_entity.id
_entity.type
_entity.pdbx_description
1 polymer ?
#
loop_
_entity_poly.entity_id
_entity_poly.type
_entity_poly.pdbx_seq_one_letter_code
_entity_poly.pdbx_strand_id
1 'polypeptide(L)'
;GGILLISLLLGVVGTVLQLVVVYQWAAALNTNLANLRLLLAHLVAHAGDETERVNYQNGLELLSGMGVSTALFWGYILLHLAGVFLPGGLGRLMGFVAFVFIALYLNAVFKLTDAVQELRQKLVAHVLGEGPCLPPKRIRHRNLFASLAFMVLTLGIYWLFLLYNLTAEINAYLDDDQAVRNRILQDLA
;
A
#
# COMPACT_ATOMS: atom_id res chain seq x y z
N GLY A 1 34.87 4.88 -21.85
CA GLY A 1 34.77 5.68 -20.60
C GLY A 1 33.39 6.27 -20.41
N GLY A 2 33.00 7.27 -21.22
CA GLY A 2 31.77 8.06 -21.01
C GLY A 2 30.46 7.27 -20.96
N ILE A 3 30.23 6.31 -21.87
CA ILE A 3 28.98 5.52 -21.91
C ILE A 3 28.78 4.71 -20.63
N LEU A 4 29.83 4.05 -20.13
CA LEU A 4 29.76 3.27 -18.88
C LEU A 4 29.42 4.15 -17.68
N LEU A 5 29.98 5.36 -17.63
CA LEU A 5 29.74 6.31 -16.54
C LEU A 5 28.31 6.86 -16.57
N ILE A 6 27.76 7.12 -17.77
CA ILE A 6 26.36 7.50 -17.97
C ILE A 6 25.42 6.36 -17.57
N SER A 7 25.69 5.13 -18.01
CA SER A 7 24.87 3.97 -17.65
C SER A 7 24.85 3.71 -16.14
N LEU A 8 26.00 3.85 -15.47
CA LEU A 8 26.08 3.74 -14.02
C LEU A 8 25.23 4.82 -13.33
N LEU A 9 25.36 6.08 -13.76
CA LEU A 9 24.63 7.19 -13.18
C LEU A 9 23.12 7.03 -13.36
N LEU A 10 22.67 6.66 -14.56
CA LEU A 10 21.26 6.39 -14.83
C LEU A 10 20.73 5.20 -14.00
N GLY A 11 21.52 4.16 -13.81
CA GLY A 11 21.16 3.01 -12.97
C GLY A 11 20.97 3.41 -11.50
N VAL A 12 21.88 4.23 -10.96
CA VAL A 12 21.78 4.74 -9.58
C VAL A 12 20.55 5.63 -9.43
N VAL A 13 20.36 6.61 -10.32
CA VAL A 13 19.20 7.50 -10.30
C VAL A 13 17.90 6.70 -10.41
N GLY A 14 17.82 5.75 -11.34
CA GLY A 14 16.66 4.89 -11.51
C GLY A 14 16.35 4.06 -10.26
N THR A 15 17.38 3.56 -9.57
CA THR A 15 17.20 2.81 -8.31
C THR A 15 16.69 3.71 -7.20
N VAL A 16 17.26 4.90 -7.04
CA VAL A 16 16.82 5.87 -6.03
C VAL A 16 15.36 6.27 -6.24
N LEU A 17 14.97 6.58 -7.49
CA LEU A 17 13.59 6.94 -7.81
C LEU A 17 12.60 5.80 -7.50
N GLN A 18 12.98 4.55 -7.80
CA GLN A 18 12.16 3.39 -7.44
C GLN A 18 11.99 3.28 -5.92
N LEU A 19 13.07 3.45 -5.14
CA LEU A 19 13.00 3.41 -3.68
C LEU A 19 12.10 4.52 -3.12
N VAL A 20 12.16 5.72 -3.70
CA VAL A 20 11.28 6.84 -3.31
C VAL A 20 9.81 6.48 -3.54
N VAL A 21 9.46 5.91 -4.70
CA VAL A 21 8.08 5.49 -5.00
C VAL A 21 7.61 4.44 -4.01
N VAL A 22 8.43 3.43 -3.74
CA VAL A 22 8.09 2.37 -2.76
C VAL A 22 7.86 2.97 -1.38
N TYR A 23 8.70 3.90 -0.94
CA TYR A 23 8.53 4.60 0.34
C TYR A 23 7.21 5.38 0.40
N GLN A 24 6.85 6.06 -0.70
CA GLN A 24 5.63 6.84 -0.80
C GLN A 24 4.36 5.99 -0.66
N TRP A 25 4.39 4.70 -1.05
CA TRP A 25 3.23 3.81 -0.85
C TRP A 25 2.81 3.72 0.61
N ALA A 26 3.76 3.57 1.55
CA ALA A 26 3.43 3.53 2.98
C ALA A 26 2.78 4.83 3.43
N ALA A 27 3.35 5.98 3.05
CA ALA A 27 2.83 7.28 3.43
C ALA A 27 1.40 7.50 2.90
N ALA A 28 1.19 7.25 1.61
CA ALA A 28 -0.10 7.44 0.95
C ALA A 28 -1.19 6.53 1.54
N LEU A 29 -0.89 5.24 1.72
CA LEU A 29 -1.85 4.28 2.27
C LEU A 29 -2.14 4.50 3.76
N ASN A 30 -1.14 4.84 4.56
CA ASN A 30 -1.34 5.14 5.98
C ASN A 30 -2.15 6.43 6.17
N THR A 31 -1.94 7.43 5.31
CA THR A 31 -2.73 8.67 5.33
C THR A 31 -4.18 8.37 5.00
N ASN A 32 -4.42 7.55 3.96
CA ASN A 32 -5.76 7.14 3.60
C ASN A 32 -6.46 6.33 4.69
N LEU A 33 -5.72 5.42 5.32
CA LEU A 33 -6.18 4.65 6.46
C LEU A 33 -6.59 5.55 7.64
N ALA A 34 -5.77 6.55 7.97
CA ALA A 34 -6.07 7.51 9.03
C ALA A 34 -7.36 8.30 8.71
N ASN A 35 -7.51 8.77 7.47
CA ASN A 35 -8.70 9.48 7.04
C ASN A 35 -9.96 8.59 7.09
N LEU A 36 -9.86 7.32 6.71
CA LEU A 36 -10.98 6.39 6.81
C LEU A 36 -11.37 6.10 8.27
N ARG A 37 -10.38 5.96 9.17
CA ARG A 37 -10.63 5.83 10.61
C ARG A 37 -11.33 7.07 11.18
N LEU A 38 -10.93 8.27 10.75
CA LEU A 38 -11.58 9.51 11.16
C LEU A 38 -13.03 9.58 10.69
N LEU A 39 -13.31 9.19 9.44
CA LEU A 39 -14.68 9.13 8.92
C LEU A 39 -15.54 8.14 9.72
N LEU A 40 -15.02 6.93 9.99
CA LEU A 40 -15.71 5.93 10.80
C LEU A 40 -15.97 6.43 12.22
N ALA A 41 -14.98 7.07 12.86
CA ALA A 41 -15.17 7.65 14.19
C ALA A 41 -16.26 8.74 14.20
N HIS A 42 -16.33 9.55 13.14
CA HIS A 42 -17.38 10.54 12.97
C HIS A 42 -18.77 9.90 12.80
N LEU A 43 -18.87 8.85 11.99
CA LEU A 43 -20.11 8.07 11.80
C LEU A 43 -20.56 7.37 13.09
N VAL A 44 -19.64 6.81 13.88
CA VAL A 44 -19.95 6.23 15.20
C VAL A 44 -20.56 7.27 16.14
N ALA A 45 -20.08 8.52 16.10
CA ALA A 45 -20.57 9.59 16.96
C ALA A 45 -21.96 10.11 16.56
N HIS A 46 -22.35 9.95 15.29
CA HIS A 46 -23.62 10.45 14.74
C HIS A 46 -24.60 9.32 14.35
N ALA A 47 -24.26 8.07 14.68
CA ALA A 47 -25.13 6.93 14.41
C ALA A 47 -26.46 7.07 15.15
N GLY A 48 -27.56 6.97 14.40
CA GLY A 48 -28.91 7.05 14.97
C GLY A 48 -29.40 5.73 15.58
N ASP A 49 -28.81 4.60 15.15
CA ASP A 49 -29.13 3.25 15.63
C ASP A 49 -27.88 2.53 16.19
N GLU A 50 -28.10 1.68 17.19
CA GLU A 50 -27.04 0.90 17.84
C GLU A 50 -26.44 -0.14 16.87
N THR A 51 -27.24 -0.67 15.94
CA THR A 51 -26.76 -1.60 14.91
C THR A 51 -25.73 -0.94 13.98
N GLU A 52 -25.99 0.28 13.54
CA GLU A 52 -25.08 1.05 12.67
C GLU A 52 -23.79 1.39 13.42
N ARG A 53 -23.94 1.81 14.68
CA ARG A 53 -22.82 2.13 15.57
C ARG A 53 -21.88 0.94 15.73
N VAL A 54 -22.42 -0.26 15.99
CA VAL A 54 -21.63 -1.50 16.11
C VAL A 54 -20.92 -1.83 14.80
N ASN A 55 -21.59 -1.68 13.64
CA ASN A 55 -20.97 -1.91 12.33
C ASN A 55 -19.78 -0.97 12.07
N TYR A 56 -19.93 0.33 12.37
CA TYR A 56 -18.84 1.29 12.21
C TYR A 56 -17.70 1.05 13.21
N GLN A 57 -18.00 0.65 14.45
CA GLN A 57 -17.00 0.27 15.45
C GLN A 57 -16.20 -0.96 15.01
N ASN A 58 -16.87 -2.00 14.51
CA ASN A 58 -16.20 -3.20 13.96
C ASN A 58 -15.26 -2.83 12.80
N GLY A 59 -15.69 -1.90 11.93
CA GLY A 59 -14.84 -1.35 10.86
C GLY A 59 -13.61 -0.62 11.41
N LEU A 60 -13.78 0.20 12.44
CA LEU A 60 -12.69 0.92 13.09
C LEU A 60 -11.70 -0.04 13.76
N GLU A 61 -12.18 -1.07 14.46
CA GLU A 61 -11.35 -2.10 15.09
C GLU A 61 -10.55 -2.89 14.05
N LEU A 62 -11.19 -3.33 12.96
CA LEU A 62 -10.53 -4.00 11.84
C LEU A 62 -9.37 -3.17 11.31
N LEU A 63 -9.57 -1.87 11.15
CA LEU A 63 -8.54 -0.97 10.66
C LEU A 63 -7.47 -0.68 11.72
N SER A 64 -7.78 -0.66 13.01
CA SER A 64 -6.89 -0.15 14.08
C SER A 64 -5.52 -0.84 14.15
N GLY A 65 -5.47 -2.14 13.88
CA GLY A 65 -4.24 -2.94 13.84
C GLY A 65 -3.51 -2.94 12.50
N MET A 66 -4.08 -2.28 11.48
CA MET A 66 -3.49 -2.23 10.14
C MET A 66 -2.57 -1.03 9.95
N GLY A 67 -1.66 -1.16 8.99
CA GLY A 67 -0.72 -0.10 8.61
C GLY A 67 0.48 -0.69 7.89
N VAL A 68 1.11 0.13 7.04
CA VAL A 68 2.36 -0.23 6.40
C VAL A 68 3.50 0.40 7.20
N SER A 69 4.29 -0.45 7.86
CA SER A 69 5.43 0.00 8.65
C SER A 69 6.59 0.45 7.75
N THR A 70 7.03 1.70 7.89
CA THR A 70 8.23 2.23 7.21
C THR A 70 9.50 1.55 7.71
N ALA A 71 9.48 0.93 8.89
CA ALA A 71 10.61 0.16 9.39
C ALA A 71 10.93 -1.06 8.51
N LEU A 72 9.91 -1.68 7.87
CA LEU A 72 10.14 -2.78 6.93
C LEU A 72 10.89 -2.30 5.68
N PHE A 73 10.57 -1.10 5.19
CA PHE A 73 11.29 -0.48 4.08
C PHE A 73 12.74 -0.14 4.45
N TRP A 74 12.95 0.52 5.59
CA TRP A 74 14.31 0.86 6.03
C TRP A 74 15.14 -0.39 6.36
N GLY A 75 14.52 -1.41 6.95
CA GLY A 75 15.17 -2.69 7.18
C GLY A 75 15.62 -3.35 5.88
N TYR A 76 14.77 -3.33 4.84
CA TYR A 76 15.18 -3.77 3.50
C TYR A 76 16.42 -3.00 3.00
N ILE A 77 16.41 -1.67 3.03
CA ILE A 77 17.53 -0.85 2.53
C ILE A 77 18.81 -1.13 3.31
N LEU A 78 18.75 -1.06 4.64
CA LEU A 78 19.93 -1.20 5.50
C LEU A 78 20.56 -2.58 5.37
N LEU A 79 19.75 -3.64 5.34
CA LEU A 79 20.23 -5.01 5.16
C LEU A 79 20.78 -5.23 3.76
N HIS A 80 20.13 -4.68 2.74
CA HIS A 80 20.61 -4.79 1.36
C HIS A 80 21.97 -4.10 1.19
N LEU A 81 22.12 -2.89 1.73
CA LEU A 81 23.40 -2.16 1.75
C LEU A 81 24.46 -2.91 2.55
N ALA A 82 24.14 -3.39 3.76
CA ALA A 82 25.07 -4.18 4.56
C ALA A 82 25.56 -5.43 3.80
N GLY A 83 24.67 -6.08 3.05
CA GLY A 83 25.01 -7.25 2.23
C GLY A 83 26.03 -6.96 1.12
N VAL A 84 26.07 -5.73 0.58
CA VAL A 84 27.06 -5.30 -0.42
C VAL A 84 28.46 -5.15 0.19
N PHE A 85 28.55 -4.67 1.42
CA PHE A 85 29.83 -4.44 2.10
C PHE A 85 30.41 -5.68 2.80
N LEU A 86 29.60 -6.72 3.03
CA LEU A 86 30.02 -7.94 3.71
C LEU A 86 30.36 -9.06 2.70
N PRO A 87 31.59 -9.60 2.69
CA PRO A 87 31.97 -10.64 1.74
C PRO A 87 31.37 -12.02 2.07
N GLY A 88 31.23 -12.84 1.03
CA GLY A 88 30.98 -14.28 1.16
C GLY A 88 29.58 -14.68 1.65
N GLY A 89 29.52 -15.57 2.64
CA GLY A 89 28.26 -16.13 3.15
C GLY A 89 27.40 -15.11 3.91
N LEU A 90 28.04 -14.20 4.66
CA LEU A 90 27.35 -13.18 5.44
C LEU A 90 26.61 -12.16 4.56
N GLY A 91 27.24 -11.71 3.47
CA GLY A 91 26.59 -10.82 2.50
C GLY A 91 25.36 -11.45 1.86
N ARG A 92 25.45 -12.73 1.47
CA ARG A 92 24.32 -13.50 0.93
C ARG A 92 23.18 -13.63 1.93
N LEU A 93 23.50 -13.88 3.21
CA LEU A 93 22.50 -13.92 4.27
C LEU A 93 21.79 -12.57 4.42
N MET A 94 22.53 -11.46 4.50
CA MET A 94 21.93 -10.13 4.58
C MET A 94 21.03 -9.81 3.38
N GLY A 95 21.46 -10.18 2.17
CA GLY A 95 20.63 -10.06 0.96
C GLY A 95 19.33 -10.86 1.03
N PHE A 96 19.38 -12.09 1.57
CA PHE A 96 18.18 -12.90 1.80
C PHE A 96 17.25 -12.30 2.85
N VAL A 97 17.80 -11.81 3.98
CA VAL A 97 16.98 -11.15 5.01
C VAL A 97 16.36 -9.86 4.45
N ALA A 98 17.10 -9.08 3.66
CA ALA A 98 16.54 -7.92 2.95
C ALA A 98 15.37 -8.33 2.05
N PHE A 99 15.50 -9.43 1.29
CA PHE A 99 14.41 -9.96 0.47
C PHE A 99 13.16 -10.32 1.30
N VAL A 100 13.34 -10.88 2.50
CA VAL A 100 12.22 -11.13 3.42
C VAL A 100 11.56 -9.83 3.87
N PHE A 101 12.34 -8.80 4.18
CA PHE A 101 11.80 -7.49 4.59
C PHE A 101 10.94 -6.84 3.50
N ILE A 102 11.39 -6.85 2.24
CA ILE A 102 10.58 -6.30 1.13
C ILE A 102 9.34 -7.16 0.87
N ALA A 103 9.41 -8.49 1.04
CA ALA A 103 8.24 -9.36 0.95
C ALA A 103 7.19 -9.04 2.03
N LEU A 104 7.63 -8.84 3.28
CA LEU A 104 6.74 -8.43 4.38
C LEU A 104 6.15 -7.04 4.14
N TYR A 105 6.93 -6.12 3.60
CA TYR A 105 6.46 -4.78 3.22
C TYR A 105 5.35 -4.86 2.17
N LEU A 106 5.57 -5.60 1.07
CA LEU A 106 4.58 -5.79 0.01
C LEU A 106 3.32 -6.48 0.52
N ASN A 107 3.46 -7.46 1.41
CA ASN A 107 2.32 -8.12 2.05
C ASN A 107 1.46 -7.13 2.84
N ALA A 108 2.09 -6.24 3.62
CA ALA A 108 1.40 -5.21 4.38
C ALA A 108 0.68 -4.23 3.44
N VAL A 109 1.33 -3.82 2.35
CA VAL A 109 0.74 -2.97 1.31
C VAL A 109 -0.50 -3.63 0.70
N PHE A 110 -0.39 -4.87 0.21
CA PHE A 110 -1.51 -5.57 -0.43
C PHE A 110 -2.68 -5.79 0.53
N LYS A 111 -2.41 -6.29 1.74
CA LYS A 111 -3.44 -6.50 2.76
C LYS A 111 -4.16 -5.21 3.13
N LEU A 112 -3.42 -4.12 3.32
CA LEU A 112 -4.01 -2.84 3.67
C LEU A 112 -4.87 -2.30 2.53
N THR A 113 -4.41 -2.41 1.28
CA THR A 113 -5.20 -1.98 0.12
C THR A 113 -6.50 -2.76 0.02
N ASP A 114 -6.48 -4.08 0.19
CA ASP A 114 -7.70 -4.89 0.12
C ASP A 114 -8.69 -4.54 1.23
N ALA A 115 -8.21 -4.41 2.47
CA ALA A 115 -9.06 -4.13 3.62
C ALA A 115 -9.69 -2.73 3.56
N VAL A 116 -8.91 -1.71 3.19
CA VAL A 116 -9.42 -0.34 3.05
C VAL A 116 -10.45 -0.25 1.93
N GLN A 117 -10.25 -0.98 0.84
CA GLN A 117 -11.19 -1.03 -0.27
C GLN A 117 -12.49 -1.73 0.08
N GLU A 118 -12.41 -2.90 0.72
CA GLU A 118 -13.59 -3.64 1.15
C GLU A 118 -14.44 -2.81 2.12
N LEU A 119 -13.78 -2.16 3.08
CA LEU A 119 -14.48 -1.35 4.06
C LEU A 119 -15.11 -0.09 3.43
N ARG A 120 -14.41 0.57 2.52
CA ARG A 120 -14.97 1.68 1.75
C ARG A 120 -16.22 1.26 0.99
N GLN A 121 -16.18 0.12 0.30
CA GLN A 121 -17.33 -0.39 -0.45
C GLN A 121 -18.55 -0.63 0.45
N LYS A 122 -18.34 -1.27 1.60
CA LYS A 122 -19.40 -1.49 2.59
C LYS A 122 -19.97 -0.16 3.11
N LEU A 123 -19.09 0.80 3.40
CA LEU A 123 -19.48 2.11 3.92
C LEU A 123 -20.28 2.92 2.91
N VAL A 124 -19.84 2.95 1.64
CA VAL A 124 -20.57 3.62 0.55
C VAL A 124 -21.94 3.00 0.35
N ALA A 125 -22.01 1.67 0.27
CA ALA A 125 -23.28 0.99 0.05
C ALA A 125 -24.27 1.20 1.22
N HIS A 126 -23.76 1.32 2.43
CA HIS A 126 -24.57 1.52 3.62
C HIS A 126 -25.03 2.97 3.80
N VAL A 127 -24.13 3.95 3.61
CA VAL A 127 -24.42 5.36 3.87
C VAL A 127 -25.16 6.02 2.71
N LEU A 128 -24.73 5.79 1.46
CA LEU A 128 -25.33 6.45 0.30
C LEU A 128 -26.50 5.66 -0.29
N GLY A 129 -26.79 4.45 0.20
CA GLY A 129 -27.85 3.58 -0.33
C GLY A 129 -27.64 3.14 -1.79
N GLU A 130 -26.50 3.50 -2.40
CA GLU A 130 -26.08 2.98 -3.68
C GLU A 130 -25.87 1.47 -3.51
N GLY A 131 -26.38 0.63 -4.41
CA GLY A 131 -26.17 -0.82 -4.35
C GLY A 131 -24.67 -1.17 -4.34
N PRO A 132 -24.29 -2.47 -4.31
CA PRO A 132 -22.89 -2.88 -4.44
C PRO A 132 -22.34 -2.57 -5.84
N CYS A 133 -22.14 -1.29 -6.12
CA CYS A 133 -21.51 -0.76 -7.30
C CYS A 133 -20.01 -0.98 -7.11
N LEU A 134 -19.40 -1.79 -7.96
CA LEU A 134 -17.94 -1.91 -7.99
C LEU A 134 -17.37 -0.49 -8.15
N PRO A 135 -16.48 -0.04 -7.26
CA PRO A 135 -15.90 1.28 -7.38
C PRO A 135 -15.17 1.36 -8.72
N PRO A 136 -15.36 2.45 -9.48
CA PRO A 136 -14.82 2.57 -10.83
C PRO A 136 -13.29 2.49 -10.85
N LYS A 137 -12.63 2.83 -9.73
CA LYS A 137 -11.19 2.77 -9.55
C LYS A 137 -10.86 1.83 -8.38
N ARG A 138 -10.32 0.63 -8.70
CA ARG A 138 -9.94 -0.40 -7.72
C ARG A 138 -8.48 -0.81 -7.91
N ILE A 139 -7.71 -0.78 -6.83
CA ILE A 139 -6.45 -1.52 -6.66
C ILE A 139 -6.71 -3.02 -6.80
N ARG A 140 -6.01 -3.66 -7.74
CA ARG A 140 -6.19 -5.09 -8.00
C ARG A 140 -5.62 -5.91 -6.85
N HIS A 141 -6.38 -6.91 -6.38
CA HIS A 141 -5.88 -7.88 -5.42
C HIS A 141 -4.67 -8.63 -6.02
N ARG A 142 -3.60 -8.73 -5.24
CA ARG A 142 -2.35 -9.37 -5.66
C ARG A 142 -1.92 -10.39 -4.62
N ASN A 143 -1.63 -11.60 -5.07
CA ASN A 143 -1.05 -12.64 -4.24
C ASN A 143 0.46 -12.38 -4.10
N LEU A 144 0.92 -12.19 -2.87
CA LEU A 144 2.33 -11.97 -2.56
C LEU A 144 3.25 -13.04 -3.17
N PHE A 145 2.93 -14.31 -3.00
CA PHE A 145 3.77 -15.41 -3.48
C PHE A 145 3.88 -15.42 -4.99
N ALA A 146 2.75 -15.18 -5.69
CA ALA A 146 2.76 -15.06 -7.15
C ALA A 146 3.62 -13.86 -7.59
N SER A 147 3.46 -12.70 -6.94
CA SER A 147 4.27 -11.51 -7.23
C SER A 147 5.76 -11.75 -7.02
N LEU A 148 6.16 -12.40 -5.92
CA LEU A 148 7.56 -12.74 -5.66
C LEU A 148 8.11 -13.76 -6.67
N ALA A 149 7.32 -14.79 -6.99
CA ALA A 149 7.69 -15.78 -8.02
C ALA A 149 7.93 -15.10 -9.37
N PHE A 150 7.04 -14.19 -9.79
CA PHE A 150 7.22 -13.44 -11.02
C PHE A 150 8.43 -12.50 -10.97
N MET A 151 8.73 -11.87 -9.83
CA MET A 151 9.96 -11.07 -9.70
C MET A 151 11.21 -11.91 -9.95
N VAL A 152 11.29 -13.11 -9.38
CA VAL A 152 12.44 -14.01 -9.55
C VAL A 152 12.50 -14.55 -10.98
N LEU A 153 11.38 -15.09 -11.50
CA LEU A 153 11.32 -15.70 -12.84
C LEU A 153 11.61 -14.69 -13.97
N THR A 154 11.25 -13.42 -13.78
CA THR A 154 11.47 -12.37 -14.79
C THR A 154 12.73 -11.55 -14.54
N LEU A 155 13.61 -11.99 -13.63
CA LEU A 155 14.85 -11.29 -13.27
C LEU A 155 14.63 -9.81 -12.91
N GLY A 156 13.53 -9.50 -12.22
CA GLY A 156 13.18 -8.15 -11.79
C GLY A 156 12.38 -7.33 -12.80
N ILE A 157 12.07 -7.81 -14.01
CA ILE A 157 11.21 -7.06 -14.94
C ILE A 157 9.80 -6.86 -14.36
N TYR A 158 9.25 -7.89 -13.70
CA TYR A 158 7.96 -7.79 -13.03
C TYR A 158 7.95 -6.76 -11.90
N TRP A 159 9.10 -6.45 -11.29
CA TRP A 159 9.18 -5.40 -10.27
C TRP A 159 8.84 -4.03 -10.86
N LEU A 160 9.35 -3.70 -12.05
CA LEU A 160 9.03 -2.45 -12.73
C LEU A 160 7.55 -2.38 -13.11
N PHE A 161 6.99 -3.50 -13.61
CA PHE A 161 5.57 -3.62 -13.88
C PHE A 161 4.72 -3.38 -12.62
N LEU A 162 5.10 -3.97 -11.50
CA LEU A 162 4.41 -3.80 -10.22
C LEU A 162 4.52 -2.35 -9.75
N LEU A 163 5.71 -1.75 -9.83
CA LEU A 163 5.97 -0.40 -9.38
C LEU A 163 5.10 0.62 -10.13
N TYR A 164 4.99 0.50 -11.45
CA TYR A 164 4.14 1.36 -12.26
C TYR A 164 2.65 1.13 -11.97
N ASN A 165 2.15 -0.10 -12.11
CA ASN A 165 0.71 -0.36 -12.01
C ASN A 165 0.17 -0.14 -10.60
N LEU A 166 0.90 -0.56 -9.57
CA LEU A 166 0.43 -0.38 -8.19
C LEU A 166 0.39 1.11 -7.82
N THR A 167 1.38 1.89 -8.24
CA THR A 167 1.38 3.35 -8.01
C THR A 167 0.20 4.01 -8.71
N ALA A 168 -0.04 3.67 -9.99
CA ALA A 168 -1.16 4.22 -10.75
C ALA A 168 -2.50 3.86 -10.12
N GLU A 169 -2.67 2.60 -9.69
CA GLU A 169 -3.88 2.14 -9.02
C GLU A 169 -4.10 2.78 -7.65
N ILE A 170 -3.04 2.93 -6.84
CA ILE A 170 -3.12 3.63 -5.54
C ILE A 170 -3.57 5.07 -5.76
N ASN A 171 -2.92 5.81 -6.66
CA ASN A 171 -3.26 7.21 -6.91
C ASN A 171 -4.71 7.36 -7.41
N ALA A 172 -5.09 6.56 -8.41
CA ALA A 172 -6.45 6.52 -8.93
C ALA A 172 -7.49 6.22 -7.84
N TYR A 173 -7.18 5.29 -6.93
CA TYR A 173 -8.04 4.95 -5.81
C TYR A 173 -8.16 6.08 -4.78
N LEU A 174 -7.06 6.73 -4.44
CA LEU A 174 -7.04 7.84 -3.48
C LEU A 174 -7.87 9.04 -3.97
N ASP A 175 -7.77 9.38 -5.26
CA ASP A 175 -8.57 10.45 -5.85
C ASP A 175 -10.08 10.14 -5.78
N ASP A 176 -10.47 8.90 -6.09
CA ASP A 176 -11.86 8.44 -6.02
C ASP A 176 -12.39 8.39 -4.59
N ASP A 177 -11.56 7.93 -3.66
CA ASP A 177 -11.90 7.85 -2.25
C ASP A 177 -12.09 9.25 -1.65
N GLN A 178 -11.22 10.22 -1.96
CA GLN A 178 -11.40 11.60 -1.53
C GLN A 178 -12.70 12.23 -2.07
N ALA A 179 -13.03 11.99 -3.35
CA ALA A 179 -14.27 12.47 -3.93
C ALA A 179 -15.51 11.91 -3.24
N VAL A 180 -15.50 10.61 -2.92
CA VAL A 180 -16.61 9.94 -2.23
C VAL A 180 -16.73 10.37 -0.77
N ARG A 181 -15.63 10.53 -0.05
CA ARG A 181 -15.67 11.07 1.32
C ARG A 181 -16.32 12.45 1.37
N ASN A 182 -15.98 13.32 0.43
CA ASN A 182 -16.59 14.65 0.37
C ASN A 182 -18.10 14.57 0.14
N ARG A 183 -18.59 13.61 -0.66
CA ARG A 183 -20.03 13.39 -0.85
C ARG A 183 -20.70 12.89 0.42
N ILE A 184 -20.10 11.91 1.11
CA ILE A 184 -20.61 11.39 2.38
C ILE A 184 -20.70 12.51 3.42
N LEU A 185 -19.67 13.34 3.55
CA LEU A 185 -19.67 14.46 4.48
C LEU A 185 -20.69 15.54 4.12
N GLN A 186 -21.00 15.73 2.82
CA GLN A 186 -22.05 16.65 2.38
C GLN A 186 -23.46 16.13 2.67
N ASP A 187 -23.68 14.82 2.56
CA ASP A 187 -24.98 14.20 2.84
C ASP A 187 -25.30 14.14 4.35
N LEU A 188 -24.25 14.12 5.19
CA LEU A 188 -24.35 14.13 6.65
C LEU A 188 -24.42 15.53 7.29
N ALA A 189 -24.21 16.60 6.51
CA ALA A 189 -24.18 17.99 6.99
C ALA A 189 -25.56 18.67 6.85
#